data_AF-A0A1F6TD86-F1
#
_entry.id   AF-A0A1F6TD86-F1
#
_cell.length_a   1.000
_cell.length_b   1.000
_cell.length_c   1.000
_cell.angle_alpha   90.00
_cell.angle_beta   90.00
_cell.angle_gamma   90.00
#
_symmetry.space_group_name_H-M   'P 1'
#
loop_
_entity.id
_entity.type
_entity.pdbx_description
1 polymer ?
#
loop_
_entity_poly.entity_id
_entity_poly.type
_entity_poly.pdbx_seq_one_letter_code
_entity_poly.pdbx_strand_id
1 'polypeptide(L)'
;MTNTWILVAHRGGARIFESTGPGKGLGLIRDIPHPSGRLKNQDIGADKPGRSFDSHGVGRHALGKEHEPTEQLAERFARELAGLLDEGRTHRRYAQLVLVAEPRFLGML
;
A
#
# COMPACT_ATOMS: atom_id res chain seq x y z
N MET A 1 27.74 -1.84 -12.57
CA MET A 1 26.65 -2.47 -11.80
C MET A 1 25.52 -1.46 -11.71
N THR A 2 24.28 -1.85 -11.97
CA THR A 2 23.16 -0.92 -12.07
C THR A 2 22.37 -0.95 -10.76
N ASN A 3 22.28 0.18 -10.07
CA ASN A 3 21.52 0.27 -8.84
C ASN A 3 20.01 0.26 -9.15
N THR A 4 19.30 -0.75 -8.68
CA THR A 4 17.86 -0.93 -8.93
C THR A 4 17.08 -0.74 -7.65
N TRP A 5 16.10 0.15 -7.66
CA TRP A 5 15.11 0.22 -6.62
C TRP A 5 13.92 -0.67 -6.95
N ILE A 6 13.42 -1.38 -5.96
CA ILE A 6 12.24 -2.23 -6.06
C ILE A 6 11.23 -1.71 -5.04
N LEU A 7 10.13 -1.12 -5.52
CA LEU A 7 9.00 -0.74 -4.68
C LEU A 7 8.01 -1.90 -4.63
N VAL A 8 7.71 -2.38 -3.42
CA VAL A 8 6.60 -3.29 -3.16
C VAL A 8 5.53 -2.52 -2.41
N ALA A 9 4.38 -2.26 -3.02
CA ALA A 9 3.34 -1.39 -2.47
C ALA A 9 1.94 -1.98 -2.55
N HIS A 10 1.12 -1.66 -1.56
CA HIS A 10 -0.31 -1.96 -1.51
C HIS A 10 -0.99 -0.84 -0.71
N ARG A 11 -2.33 -0.85 -0.65
CA ARG A 11 -3.10 0.16 0.11
C ARG A 11 -2.68 0.30 1.57
N GLY A 12 -2.19 -0.77 2.18
CA GLY A 12 -1.81 -0.82 3.60
C GLY A 12 -0.37 -0.42 3.91
N GLY A 13 0.45 -0.13 2.91
CA GLY A 13 1.83 0.30 3.08
C GLY A 13 2.74 -0.07 1.90
N ALA A 14 4.00 0.32 2.00
CA ALA A 14 5.00 0.06 0.98
C ALA A 14 6.39 -0.19 1.57
N ARG A 15 7.21 -0.91 0.83
CA ARG A 15 8.63 -1.12 1.13
C ARG A 15 9.47 -0.88 -0.10
N ILE A 16 10.63 -0.25 0.10
CA ILE A 16 11.60 0.01 -0.96
C ILE A 16 12.85 -0.79 -0.66
N PHE A 17 13.27 -1.57 -1.65
CA PHE A 17 14.50 -2.34 -1.60
C PHE A 17 15.51 -1.84 -2.62
N GLU A 18 16.78 -2.03 -2.31
CA GLU A 18 17.89 -1.84 -3.22
C GLU A 18 18.41 -3.19 -3.71
N SER A 19 18.70 -3.28 -5.01
CA SER A 19 19.49 -4.36 -5.59
C SER A 19 20.69 -3.77 -6.33
N THR A 20 21.87 -4.23 -5.95
CA THR A 20 23.15 -3.85 -6.58
C THR A 20 23.63 -4.86 -7.62
N GLY A 21 22.82 -5.89 -7.91
CA GLY A 21 23.06 -6.88 -8.95
C GLY A 21 22.57 -8.29 -8.57
N PRO A 22 22.51 -9.22 -9.55
CA PRO A 22 22.11 -10.60 -9.31
C PRO A 22 22.97 -11.29 -8.24
N GLY A 23 22.34 -12.08 -7.37
CA GLY A 23 23.03 -12.85 -6.33
C GLY A 23 23.55 -12.03 -5.13
N LYS A 24 23.40 -10.70 -5.13
CA LYS A 24 23.81 -9.82 -4.01
C LYS A 24 22.75 -9.68 -2.91
N GLY A 25 21.54 -10.19 -3.15
CA GLY A 25 20.39 -10.01 -2.27
C GLY A 25 19.69 -8.67 -2.44
N LEU A 26 18.74 -8.40 -1.54
CA LEU A 26 17.97 -7.16 -1.48
C LEU A 26 18.20 -6.47 -0.15
N GLY A 27 18.60 -5.20 -0.19
CA GLY A 27 18.72 -4.36 1.00
C GLY A 27 17.44 -3.56 1.21
N LEU A 28 16.82 -3.64 2.40
CA LEU A 28 15.67 -2.78 2.71
C LEU A 28 16.16 -1.33 2.93
N ILE A 29 15.67 -0.41 2.11
CA ILE A 29 15.96 1.02 2.23
C ILE A 29 14.95 1.67 3.17
N ARG A 30 13.66 1.37 2.98
CA ARG A 30 12.58 2.04 3.72
C ARG A 30 11.35 1.15 3.85
N ASP A 31 10.75 1.15 5.04
CA ASP A 31 9.41 0.63 5.31
C ASP A 31 8.46 1.82 5.56
N ILE A 32 7.32 1.82 4.87
CA ILE A 32 6.38 2.94 4.82
C ILE A 32 4.98 2.39 5.18
N PRO A 33 4.62 2.37 6.47
CA PRO A 33 3.31 1.88 6.89
C PRO A 33 2.21 2.85 6.47
N HIS A 34 1.08 2.32 5.99
CA HIS A 34 -0.13 3.10 5.73
C HIS A 34 -1.33 2.46 6.44
N PRO A 35 -1.45 2.63 7.77
CA PRO A 35 -2.45 1.94 8.60
C PRO A 35 -3.89 2.33 8.21
N SER A 36 -4.11 3.56 7.75
CA SER A 36 -5.40 4.06 7.26
C SER A 36 -5.96 3.23 6.11
N GLY A 37 -5.09 2.65 5.27
CA GLY A 37 -5.51 1.74 4.21
C GLY A 37 -5.82 0.32 4.69
N ARG A 38 -5.27 -0.11 5.84
CA ARG A 38 -5.57 -1.42 6.44
C ARG A 38 -6.91 -1.44 7.17
N LEU A 39 -7.22 -0.39 7.93
CA LEU A 39 -8.45 -0.26 8.71
C LEU A 39 -9.70 -0.47 7.83
N LYS A 40 -9.67 0.11 6.63
CA LYS A 40 -10.80 -0.01 5.69
C LYS A 40 -10.89 -1.34 4.96
N ASN A 41 -9.80 -2.11 4.89
CA ASN A 41 -9.84 -3.44 4.30
C ASN A 41 -10.53 -4.44 5.24
N GLN A 42 -10.45 -4.21 6.56
CA GLN A 42 -11.21 -4.98 7.56
C GLN A 42 -12.71 -4.67 7.48
N ASP A 43 -13.09 -3.41 7.21
CA ASP A 43 -14.50 -3.03 7.01
C ASP A 43 -15.09 -3.57 5.70
N ILE A 44 -14.28 -3.81 4.67
CA ILE A 44 -14.71 -4.36 3.36
C ILE A 44 -14.74 -5.91 3.36
N GLY A 45 -14.11 -6.55 4.35
CA GLY A 45 -14.00 -8.02 4.47
C GLY A 45 -15.14 -8.72 5.22
N ALA A 46 -16.19 -8.01 5.65
CA ALA A 46 -17.29 -8.58 6.42
C ALA A 46 -18.29 -9.41 5.60
N ASP A 47 -18.16 -9.47 4.28
CA ASP A 47 -19.06 -10.24 3.41
C ASP A 47 -18.30 -11.29 2.58
N LYS A 48 -18.01 -12.45 3.18
CA LYS A 48 -18.19 -13.75 2.51
C LYS A 48 -18.72 -14.83 3.47
N PRO A 49 -19.58 -15.75 2.98
CA PRO A 49 -20.64 -16.36 3.75
C PRO A 49 -20.31 -17.79 4.20
N GLY A 50 -20.74 -18.17 5.41
CA GLY A 50 -20.63 -19.55 5.89
C GLY A 50 -21.22 -19.79 7.28
N ARG A 51 -22.42 -20.38 7.28
CA ARG A 51 -23.15 -21.03 8.39
C ARG A 51 -23.93 -20.15 9.39
N SER A 52 -25.23 -20.08 9.09
CA SER A 52 -26.41 -20.04 9.99
C SER A 52 -26.12 -20.16 11.49
N PHE A 53 -26.48 -19.11 12.24
CA PHE A 53 -27.30 -19.24 13.46
C PHE A 53 -28.15 -17.98 13.60
N ASP A 54 -29.47 -18.17 13.63
CA ASP A 54 -30.42 -17.17 14.12
C ASP A 54 -30.08 -16.81 15.56
N SER A 55 -30.01 -15.52 15.86
CA SER A 55 -30.51 -14.98 17.13
C SER A 55 -30.50 -13.45 17.11
N HIS A 56 -31.66 -12.89 17.47
CA HIS A 56 -31.93 -11.46 17.68
C HIS A 56 -30.83 -10.72 18.45
N GLY A 57 -30.52 -9.50 18.02
CA GLY A 57 -29.67 -8.59 18.79
C GLY A 57 -29.64 -7.18 18.20
N VAL A 58 -30.40 -6.27 18.82
CA VAL A 58 -30.37 -4.83 18.59
C VAL A 58 -29.03 -4.25 19.05
N GLY A 59 -28.45 -3.37 18.22
CA GLY A 59 -27.59 -2.28 18.70
C GLY A 59 -26.11 -2.39 18.36
N ARG A 60 -25.61 -1.50 17.51
CA ARG A 60 -25.12 -0.18 17.94
C ARG A 60 -24.69 0.63 16.72
N HIS A 61 -25.17 1.87 16.69
CA HIS A 61 -24.71 2.92 15.81
C HIS A 61 -23.17 3.02 15.83
N ALA A 62 -22.51 2.84 14.70
CA ALA A 62 -21.19 3.41 14.47
C ALA A 62 -21.38 4.89 14.13
N LEU A 63 -21.60 5.67 15.19
CA LEU A 63 -21.60 7.12 15.19
C LEU A 63 -20.18 7.62 14.87
N GLY A 64 -20.05 8.45 13.84
CA GLY A 64 -19.00 9.46 13.75
C GLY A 64 -17.63 8.99 13.27
N LYS A 65 -17.41 9.05 11.95
CA LYS A 65 -16.21 9.64 11.34
C LYS A 65 -16.55 9.95 9.89
N GLU A 66 -16.48 11.22 9.52
CA GLU A 66 -16.46 11.64 8.11
C GLU A 66 -15.25 10.95 7.46
N HIS A 67 -15.49 9.78 6.85
CA HIS A 67 -14.45 8.99 6.24
C HIS A 67 -14.28 9.45 4.79
N GLU A 68 -13.16 10.12 4.49
CA GLU A 68 -12.64 10.29 3.13
C GLU A 68 -12.77 8.98 2.36
N PRO A 69 -13.24 8.91 1.10
CA PRO A 69 -13.38 7.65 0.37
C PRO A 69 -12.09 6.80 0.37
N THR A 70 -12.21 5.48 0.54
CA THR A 70 -11.08 4.53 0.58
C THR A 70 -10.14 4.66 -0.63
N GLU A 71 -10.71 5.01 -1.78
CA GLU A 71 -9.99 5.22 -3.02
C GLU A 71 -9.17 6.51 -3.02
N GLN A 72 -9.71 7.61 -2.48
CA GLN A 72 -8.97 8.88 -2.36
C GLN A 72 -7.77 8.74 -1.41
N LEU A 73 -7.89 7.96 -0.33
CA LEU A 73 -6.76 7.66 0.56
C LEU A 73 -5.67 6.84 -0.16
N ALA A 74 -6.08 5.84 -0.97
CA ALA A 74 -5.14 5.05 -1.75
C ALA A 74 -4.44 5.89 -2.82
N GLU A 75 -5.16 6.78 -3.49
CA GLU A 75 -4.61 7.69 -4.49
C GLU A 75 -3.64 8.69 -3.87
N ARG A 76 -3.97 9.30 -2.72
CA ARG A 76 -3.04 10.17 -1.99
C ARG A 76 -1.76 9.42 -1.60
N PHE A 77 -1.90 8.21 -1.07
CA PHE A 77 -0.75 7.38 -0.70
C PHE A 77 0.10 7.02 -1.94
N ALA A 78 -0.52 6.69 -3.06
CA ALA A 78 0.20 6.44 -4.32
C ALA A 78 0.98 7.70 -4.78
N ARG A 79 0.38 8.89 -4.70
CA ARG A 79 1.06 10.16 -5.02
C ARG A 79 2.25 10.44 -4.11
N GLU A 80 2.14 10.14 -2.81
CA GLU A 80 3.25 10.27 -1.87
C GLU A 80 4.43 9.34 -2.23
N LEU A 81 4.13 8.08 -2.58
CA LEU A 81 5.13 7.13 -3.04
C LEU A 81 5.79 7.57 -4.35
N ALA A 82 5.00 8.06 -5.31
CA ALA A 82 5.50 8.58 -6.57
C ALA A 82 6.46 9.77 -6.35
N GLY A 83 6.11 10.69 -5.45
CA GLY A 83 6.99 11.81 -5.07
C GLY A 83 8.32 11.35 -4.48
N LEU A 84 8.29 10.34 -3.61
CA LEU A 84 9.52 9.75 -3.04
C LEU A 84 10.39 9.09 -4.11
N LEU A 85 9.77 8.35 -5.03
CA LEU A 85 10.49 7.72 -6.14
C LEU A 85 11.10 8.77 -7.08
N ASP A 86 10.39 9.84 -7.37
CA ASP A 86 10.90 10.94 -8.21
C ASP A 86 12.04 11.70 -7.52
N GLU A 87 11.95 11.95 -6.22
CA GLU A 87 13.07 12.50 -5.44
C GLU A 87 14.29 11.57 -5.53
N GLY A 88 14.08 10.26 -5.37
CA GLY A 88 15.16 9.27 -5.51
C GLY A 88 15.80 9.31 -6.90
N ARG A 89 15.00 9.45 -7.96
CA ARG A 89 15.46 9.53 -9.36
C ARG A 89 16.24 10.81 -9.63
N THR A 90 15.71 11.96 -9.22
CA THR A 90 16.33 13.28 -9.44
C THR A 90 17.67 13.40 -8.72
N HIS A 91 17.80 12.78 -7.54
CA HIS A 91 19.06 12.69 -6.81
C HIS A 91 19.96 11.53 -7.26
N ARG A 92 19.61 10.83 -8.35
CA ARG A 92 20.34 9.69 -8.91
C ARG A 92 20.62 8.57 -7.89
N ARG A 93 19.71 8.37 -6.93
CA ARG A 93 19.83 7.31 -5.93
C ARG A 93 19.68 5.91 -6.56
N TYR A 94 18.97 5.80 -7.67
CA TYR A 94 18.86 4.57 -8.45
C TYR A 94 18.91 4.86 -9.95
N ALA A 95 19.24 3.83 -10.73
CA ALA A 95 19.29 3.87 -12.19
C ALA A 95 18.14 3.08 -12.84
N GLN A 96 17.56 2.12 -12.12
CA GLN A 96 16.41 1.32 -12.56
C GLN A 96 15.37 1.25 -11.45
N LEU A 97 14.11 1.12 -11.85
CA LEU A 97 12.97 1.02 -10.95
C LEU A 97 12.11 -0.18 -11.34
N VAL A 98 11.76 -0.99 -10.34
CA VAL A 98 10.78 -2.08 -10.47
C VAL A 98 9.62 -1.78 -9.53
N LEU A 99 8.41 -1.86 -10.07
CA LEU A 99 7.17 -1.62 -9.34
C LEU A 99 6.42 -2.95 -9.16
N VAL A 100 6.09 -3.27 -7.91
CA VAL A 100 5.31 -4.44 -7.54
C VAL A 100 4.15 -3.98 -6.68
N ALA A 101 2.93 -4.03 -7.21
CA ALA A 101 1.73 -3.65 -6.48
C ALA A 101 0.50 -4.41 -6.97
N GLU A 102 -0.57 -4.39 -6.18
CA GLU A 102 -1.88 -4.88 -6.64
C GLU A 102 -2.35 -4.07 -7.87
N PRO A 103 -3.05 -4.68 -8.85
CA PRO A 103 -3.31 -4.04 -10.14
C PRO A 103 -3.98 -2.67 -10.05
N ARG A 104 -4.93 -2.51 -9.14
CA ARG A 104 -5.65 -1.24 -8.93
C ARG A 104 -4.74 -0.15 -8.35
N PHE A 105 -3.91 -0.50 -7.36
CA PHE A 105 -3.00 0.44 -6.73
C PHE A 105 -1.86 0.81 -7.69
N LEU A 106 -1.38 -0.14 -8.49
CA LEU A 106 -0.39 0.12 -9.53
C LEU A 106 -0.90 1.13 -10.57
N GLY A 107 -2.18 1.08 -10.92
CA GLY A 107 -2.79 2.07 -11.82
C GLY A 107 -2.92 3.48 -11.23
N MET A 108 -2.78 3.63 -9.90
CA MET A 108 -2.80 4.92 -9.20
C MET A 108 -1.40 5.51 -8.98
N LEU A 109 -0.35 4.69 -9.15
CA LEU A 109 1.05 4.99 -8.88
C LEU A 109 1.75 5.54 -10.12
#